data_AF-A0A7S4RRC6-F1
#
_entry.id   AF-A0A7S4RRC6-F1
#
_cell.length_a   1.000
_cell.length_b   1.000
_cell.length_c   1.000
_cell.angle_alpha   90.00
_cell.angle_beta   90.00
_cell.angle_gamma   90.00
#
_symmetry.space_group_name_H-M   'P 1'
#
loop_
_entity.id
_entity.type
_entity.pdbx_description
1 polymer ?
#
loop_
_entity_poly.entity_id
_entity_poly.type
_entity_poly.pdbx_seq_one_letter_code
_entity_poly.pdbx_strand_id
1 'polypeptide(L)'
;SRAFVSIILQEGYVVARTVPEHNYCGFDIHFWSSFHKQEGVKGALIAAVKGERKASSAFRIIAGGMFGKSTWEDDEKRRGPGSTDGCDTTDDGVAYKAKQVSINKALADMALLGG
;
A
#
# COMPACT_ATOMS: atom_id res chain seq x y z
N SER A 1 -1.90 18.23 -19.83
CA SER A 1 -1.81 17.19 -20.87
C SER A 1 -2.02 15.82 -20.23
N ARG A 2 -2.65 14.89 -20.95
CA ARG A 2 -2.74 13.48 -20.54
C ARG A 2 -1.39 12.82 -20.81
N ALA A 3 -0.86 12.11 -19.82
CA ALA A 3 0.44 11.45 -19.89
C ALA A 3 0.38 10.08 -19.20
N PHE A 4 1.18 9.15 -19.72
CA PHE A 4 1.43 7.83 -19.16
C PHE A 4 2.94 7.65 -19.06
N VAL A 5 3.44 7.35 -17.87
CA VAL A 5 4.87 7.14 -17.62
C VAL A 5 5.05 5.81 -16.89
N SER A 6 5.99 4.99 -17.34
CA SER A 6 6.38 3.75 -16.66
C SER A 6 7.88 3.77 -16.39
N ILE A 7 8.25 3.52 -15.14
CA ILE A 7 9.64 3.46 -14.68
C ILE A 7 9.86 2.08 -14.09
N ILE A 8 10.75 1.32 -14.73
CA ILE A 8 11.16 -0.01 -14.26
C ILE A 8 12.42 0.16 -13.40
N LEU A 9 12.40 -0.38 -12.19
CA LEU A 9 13.50 -0.37 -11.24
C LEU A 9 13.95 -1.80 -10.95
N GLN A 10 15.09 -1.96 -10.26
CA GLN A 10 15.62 -3.27 -9.88
C GLN A 10 14.74 -4.00 -8.84
N GLU A 11 13.93 -3.26 -8.07
CA GLU A 11 13.11 -3.76 -6.97
C GLU A 11 11.60 -3.71 -7.24
N GLY A 12 11.20 -3.14 -8.38
CA GLY A 12 9.80 -2.94 -8.70
C GLY A 12 9.59 -2.10 -9.96
N TYR A 13 8.37 -1.61 -10.12
CA TYR A 13 8.04 -0.58 -11.10
C TYR A 13 7.11 0.47 -10.49
N VAL A 14 7.11 1.63 -11.11
CA VAL A 14 6.12 2.69 -10.87
C VAL A 14 5.48 3.09 -12.20
N VAL A 15 4.16 3.08 -12.26
CA VAL A 15 3.39 3.64 -13.37
C VAL A 15 2.65 4.88 -12.89
N ALA A 16 2.68 5.95 -13.68
CA ALA A 16 1.94 7.19 -13.41
C ALA A 16 1.00 7.50 -14.58
N ARG A 17 -0.23 7.91 -14.26
CA ARG A 17 -1.30 8.23 -15.20
C ARG A 17 -1.92 9.57 -14.83
N THR A 18 -1.86 10.55 -15.72
CA THR A 18 -2.50 11.86 -15.48
C THR A 18 -3.84 11.96 -16.17
N VAL A 19 -4.84 12.46 -15.45
CA VAL A 19 -6.17 12.79 -15.97
C VAL A 19 -6.41 14.28 -15.70
N PRO A 20 -5.93 15.17 -16.59
CA PRO A 20 -5.93 16.61 -16.35
C PRO A 20 -7.33 17.18 -16.18
N GLU A 21 -8.36 16.58 -16.78
CA GLU A 21 -9.75 17.02 -16.69
C GLU A 21 -10.31 16.97 -15.25
N HIS A 22 -9.69 16.16 -14.39
CA HIS A 22 -10.08 15.99 -12.99
C HIS A 22 -8.98 16.43 -12.01
N ASN A 23 -7.91 17.07 -12.49
CA ASN A 23 -6.70 17.34 -11.69
C ASN A 23 -6.21 16.10 -10.93
N TYR A 24 -6.34 14.94 -11.56
CA TYR A 24 -6.08 13.64 -10.94
C TYR A 24 -4.81 13.00 -11.49
N CYS A 25 -4.06 12.34 -10.60
CA CYS A 25 -2.92 11.50 -10.96
C CYS A 25 -3.03 10.16 -10.25
N GLY A 26 -3.08 9.08 -11.04
CA GLY A 26 -3.07 7.71 -10.53
C GLY A 26 -1.66 7.12 -10.57
N PHE A 27 -1.30 6.36 -9.54
CA PHE A 27 -0.01 5.68 -9.45
C PHE A 27 -0.20 4.18 -9.18
N ASP A 28 0.50 3.35 -9.94
CA ASP A 28 0.65 1.93 -9.63
C ASP A 28 2.08 1.74 -9.11
N ILE A 29 2.21 1.33 -7.85
CA ILE A 29 3.49 1.06 -7.20
C ILE A 29 3.55 -0.45 -6.96
N HIS A 30 4.45 -1.13 -7.66
CA HIS A 30 4.63 -2.56 -7.50
C HIS A 30 6.05 -2.86 -7.09
N PHE A 31 6.22 -3.48 -5.93
CA PHE A 31 7.49 -4.00 -5.46
C PHE A 31 7.45 -5.52 -5.50
N TRP A 32 8.51 -6.16 -5.98
CA TRP A 32 8.71 -7.59 -5.83
C TRP A 32 9.64 -7.94 -4.65
N SER A 33 10.20 -6.92 -4.01
CA SER A 33 11.07 -6.98 -2.84
C SER A 33 11.13 -5.62 -2.15
N SER A 34 11.64 -5.53 -0.92
CA SER A 34 11.77 -4.27 -0.17
C SER A 34 10.44 -3.54 0.08
N PHE A 35 9.38 -4.29 0.42
CA PHE A 35 8.01 -3.77 0.56
C PHE A 35 7.86 -2.60 1.54
N HIS A 36 8.74 -2.53 2.55
CA HIS A 36 8.76 -1.45 3.53
C HIS A 36 8.99 -0.05 2.92
N LYS A 37 9.55 0.04 1.71
CA LYS A 37 9.77 1.30 0.99
C LYS A 37 8.48 1.92 0.45
N GLN A 38 7.36 1.19 0.45
CA GLN A 38 6.11 1.61 -0.17
C GLN A 38 5.55 2.93 0.36
N GLU A 39 5.54 3.13 1.69
CA GLU A 39 5.05 4.40 2.26
C GLU A 39 5.97 5.59 1.93
N GLY A 40 7.29 5.35 1.87
CA GLY A 40 8.26 6.37 1.46
C GLY A 40 8.04 6.80 0.01
N VAL A 41 7.91 5.82 -0.91
CA VAL A 41 7.66 6.09 -2.33
C VAL A 41 6.32 6.78 -2.56
N LYS A 42 5.25 6.35 -1.88
CA LYS A 42 3.96 7.02 -1.92
C LYS A 42 4.07 8.49 -1.51
N GLY A 43 4.76 8.78 -0.40
CA GLY A 43 4.97 10.14 0.06
C GLY A 43 5.74 11.00 -0.95
N ALA A 44 6.80 10.44 -1.54
CA ALA A 44 7.60 11.13 -2.56
C ALA A 44 6.81 11.41 -3.84
N LEU A 45 5.99 10.45 -4.31
CA LEU A 45 5.17 10.61 -5.52
C LEU A 45 4.09 11.68 -5.34
N ILE A 46 3.39 11.69 -4.19
CA ILE A 46 2.40 12.73 -3.87
C ILE A 46 3.06 14.11 -3.89
N ALA A 47 4.23 14.26 -3.24
CA ALA A 47 4.96 15.52 -3.23
C ALA A 47 5.42 15.95 -4.64
N ALA A 48 5.89 15.00 -5.46
CA ALA A 48 6.37 15.27 -6.82
C ALA A 48 5.29 15.88 -7.73
N VAL A 49 4.04 15.44 -7.58
CA VAL A 49 2.90 16.00 -8.34
C VAL A 49 2.21 17.16 -7.62
N LYS A 50 2.82 17.67 -6.53
CA LYS A 50 2.25 18.73 -5.68
C LYS A 50 0.85 18.38 -5.15
N GLY A 51 0.60 17.09 -4.92
CA GLY A 51 -0.65 16.61 -4.36
C GLY A 51 -0.69 16.75 -2.84
N GLU A 52 -1.90 16.69 -2.27
CA GLU A 52 -2.11 16.74 -0.83
C GLU A 52 -2.35 15.35 -0.26
N ARG A 53 -1.75 15.03 0.90
CA ARG A 53 -1.96 13.72 1.56
C ARG A 53 -3.43 13.47 1.89
N LYS A 54 -4.18 14.50 2.31
CA LYS A 54 -5.60 14.40 2.66
C LYS A 54 -6.49 14.12 1.43
N ALA A 55 -6.05 14.54 0.25
CA ALA A 55 -6.73 14.29 -1.02
C ALA A 55 -6.22 13.02 -1.73
N SER A 56 -5.41 12.20 -1.06
CA SER A 56 -4.88 10.95 -1.61
C SER A 56 -5.60 9.74 -1.02
N SER A 57 -5.83 8.72 -1.86
CA SER A 57 -6.27 7.40 -1.44
C SER A 57 -5.28 6.35 -1.95
N ALA A 58 -5.11 5.26 -1.21
CA ALA A 58 -4.22 4.17 -1.57
C ALA A 58 -4.80 2.85 -1.10
N PHE A 59 -4.74 1.83 -1.95
CA PHE A 59 -5.00 0.44 -1.61
C PHE A 59 -3.75 -0.38 -1.88
N ARG A 60 -3.54 -1.43 -1.09
CA ARG A 60 -2.39 -2.33 -1.24
C ARG A 60 -2.90 -3.72 -1.60
N ILE A 61 -2.49 -4.19 -2.77
CA ILE A 61 -2.69 -5.57 -3.19
C ILE A 61 -1.39 -6.32 -2.90
N ILE A 62 -1.47 -7.37 -2.10
CA ILE A 62 -0.34 -8.28 -1.87
C ILE A 62 -0.46 -9.40 -2.90
N ALA A 63 0.30 -9.27 -3.99
CA ALA A 63 0.59 -10.39 -4.88
C ALA A 63 1.90 -11.05 -4.41
N GLY A 64 2.11 -12.34 -4.72
CA GLY A 64 3.34 -13.05 -4.36
C GLY A 64 4.62 -12.32 -4.83
N GLY A 65 5.73 -12.55 -4.14
CA GLY A 65 7.04 -11.96 -4.46
C GLY A 65 7.78 -12.68 -5.59
N MET A 66 8.95 -12.16 -5.96
CA MET A 66 9.85 -12.83 -6.92
C MET A 66 10.91 -13.64 -6.18
N PHE A 67 11.12 -14.89 -6.61
CA PHE A 67 12.18 -15.74 -6.08
C PHE A 67 13.58 -15.23 -6.47
N GLY A 68 14.59 -15.56 -5.65
CA GLY A 68 16.00 -15.26 -5.96
C GLY A 68 16.44 -13.82 -5.68
N LYS A 69 15.64 -13.03 -4.96
CA LYS A 69 16.03 -11.67 -4.53
C LYS A 69 16.96 -11.75 -3.33
N SER A 70 18.04 -10.99 -3.33
CA SER A 70 18.99 -10.91 -2.20
C SER A 70 18.37 -10.37 -0.90
N THR A 71 17.21 -9.73 -0.97
CA THR A 71 16.48 -9.15 0.17
C THR A 71 15.41 -10.07 0.74
N TRP A 72 15.31 -11.32 0.26
CA TRP A 72 14.22 -12.24 0.61
C TRP A 72 14.09 -12.47 2.13
N GLU A 73 15.19 -12.53 2.87
CA GLU A 73 15.18 -12.73 4.32
C GLU A 73 14.51 -11.56 5.06
N ASP A 74 14.79 -10.33 4.62
CA ASP A 74 14.20 -9.13 5.20
C ASP A 74 12.73 -8.97 4.82
N ASP A 75 12.39 -9.38 3.60
CA ASP A 75 11.02 -9.39 3.09
C ASP A 75 10.17 -10.43 3.83
N GLU A 76 10.71 -11.62 4.15
CA GLU A 76 10.03 -12.66 4.93
C GLU A 76 9.75 -12.20 6.37
N LYS A 77 10.73 -11.58 7.05
CA LYS A 77 10.54 -11.03 8.41
C LYS A 77 9.45 -9.97 8.48
N ARG A 78 9.20 -9.27 7.38
CA ARG A 78 8.23 -8.17 7.26
C ARG A 78 6.98 -8.59 6.51
N ARG A 79 6.84 -9.89 6.24
CA ARG A 79 5.66 -10.45 5.61
C ARG A 79 4.45 -10.10 6.47
N GLY A 80 3.38 -9.65 5.81
CA GLY A 80 2.10 -9.41 6.47
C GLY A 80 1.54 -10.70 7.09
N PRO A 81 0.40 -10.63 7.79
CA PRO A 81 -0.20 -11.80 8.41
C PRO A 81 -0.29 -12.94 7.39
N GLY A 82 0.46 -14.01 7.63
CA GLY A 82 0.33 -15.22 6.85
C GLY A 82 -0.93 -15.92 7.32
N SER A 83 -1.79 -16.33 6.40
CA SER A 83 -2.75 -17.40 6.72
C SER A 83 -1.92 -18.62 7.11
N THR A 84 -1.91 -18.96 8.39
CA THR A 84 -1.46 -20.29 8.87
C THR A 84 -2.58 -21.30 8.76
N ASP A 85 -3.65 -20.98 8.02
CA ASP A 85 -4.64 -21.93 7.59
C ASP A 85 -3.94 -22.86 6.59
N GLY A 86 -3.20 -23.83 7.13
CA GLY A 86 -3.07 -25.10 6.49
C GLY A 86 -4.48 -25.51 6.06
N CYS A 87 -4.60 -25.97 4.83
CA CYS A 87 -5.81 -26.64 4.39
C CYS A 87 -5.96 -27.99 5.14
N ASP A 88 -5.94 -27.97 6.47
CA ASP A 88 -6.39 -29.06 7.30
C ASP A 88 -7.72 -28.62 7.88
N THR A 89 -8.76 -29.12 7.23
CA THR A 89 -10.12 -29.12 7.73
C THR A 89 -10.17 -29.86 9.06
N THR A 90 -10.07 -29.15 10.17
CA THR A 90 -10.75 -29.56 11.40
C THR A 90 -11.35 -28.33 12.05
N ASP A 91 -12.69 -28.36 12.05
CA ASP A 91 -13.64 -27.45 12.66
C ASP A 91 -13.32 -27.26 14.14
N ASP A 92 -12.67 -26.16 14.51
CA ASP A 92 -12.58 -25.69 15.90
C ASP A 92 -12.54 -24.16 15.92
N GLY A 93 -13.64 -23.56 16.35
CA GLY A 93 -13.87 -22.12 16.34
C GLY A 93 -12.78 -21.33 17.08
N VAL A 94 -11.96 -20.60 16.30
CA VAL A 94 -11.06 -19.58 16.84
C VAL A 94 -11.53 -18.21 16.39
N ALA A 95 -11.93 -17.41 17.37
CA ALA A 95 -12.44 -16.06 17.17
C ALA A 95 -11.35 -15.13 16.62
N TYR A 96 -11.52 -14.67 15.38
CA TYR A 96 -10.73 -13.59 14.79
C TYR A 96 -10.99 -12.27 15.54
N LYS A 97 -10.01 -11.77 16.29
CA LYS A 97 -10.05 -10.37 16.76
C LYS A 97 -9.57 -9.44 15.65
N ALA A 98 -10.49 -9.11 14.74
CA ALA A 98 -10.34 -7.91 13.94
C ALA A 98 -10.21 -6.71 14.89
N LYS A 99 -9.09 -5.98 14.82
CA LYS A 99 -9.02 -4.67 15.49
C LYS A 99 -9.88 -3.71 14.67
N GLN A 100 -11.18 -3.72 14.95
CA GLN A 100 -12.11 -2.74 14.43
C GLN A 100 -11.63 -1.37 14.89
N VAL A 101 -11.03 -0.60 14.00
CA VAL A 101 -10.85 0.83 14.25
C VAL A 101 -12.26 1.41 14.20
N SER A 102 -12.79 1.80 15.35
CA SER A 102 -14.09 2.45 15.43
C SER A 102 -14.03 3.75 14.62
N ILE A 103 -14.90 3.86 13.63
CA ILE A 103 -15.02 5.05 12.77
C ILE A 103 -15.19 6.31 13.65
N ASN A 104 -15.84 6.18 14.80
CA ASN A 104 -16.03 7.25 15.78
C ASN A 104 -14.71 7.81 16.35
N LYS A 105 -13.65 6.99 16.47
CA LYS A 105 -12.33 7.47 16.94
C LYS A 105 -11.60 8.29 15.88
N ALA A 106 -11.66 7.85 14.61
CA ALA A 106 -11.10 8.60 13.50
C ALA A 106 -11.83 9.93 13.25
N LEU A 107 -13.14 9.97 13.49
CA LEU A 107 -13.95 11.21 13.42
C LEU A 107 -13.65 12.18 14.59
N ALA A 108 -13.40 11.66 15.80
CA ALA A 108 -13.02 12.48 16.95
C ALA A 108 -11.64 13.14 16.77
N ASP A 109 -10.67 12.41 16.21
CA ASP A 109 -9.32 12.94 15.94
C ASP A 109 -9.33 14.00 14.81
N MET A 110 -10.27 13.90 13.86
CA MET A 110 -10.49 14.91 12.81
C MET A 110 -11.16 16.19 13.35
N ALA A 111 -12.01 16.09 14.37
CA ALA A 111 -12.66 17.25 15.00
C ALA A 111 -11.71 18.10 15.84
N LEU A 112 -10.62 17.52 16.36
CA LEU A 112 -9.62 18.21 17.19
C LEU A 112 -8.57 19.00 16.37
N LEU A 113 -8.58 18.89 15.04
CA LEU A 113 -7.67 19.62 14.15
C LEU A 113 -8.34 20.82 13.45
N GLY A 114 -9.57 21.16 13.84
CA GLY A 114 -10.39 22.24 13.28
C GLY A 114 -10.76 23.34 14.28
N GLY A 115 -9.86 23.67 15.21
CA GLY A 115 -9.95 24.85 16.08
C GLY A 115 -8.94 25.91 15.67
#